data_AF-A0A0F9NC79-F1
#
_entry.id   AF-A0A0F9NC79-F1
#
_cell.length_a   1.000
_cell.length_b   1.000
_cell.length_c   1.000
_cell.angle_alpha   90.00
_cell.angle_beta   90.00
_cell.angle_gamma   90.00
#
_symmetry.space_group_name_H-M   'P 1'
#
loop_
_entity.id
_entity.type
_entity.pdbx_description
1 polymer ?
#
loop_
_entity_poly.entity_id
_entity_poly.type
_entity_poly.pdbx_seq_one_letter_code
_entity_poly.pdbx_strand_id
1 'polypeptide(L)'
;MGKHRQVPIKVNTFVDEGIAPVVQVLNDIEGISTFSSCEGIKGKEHAHVYFDFGQYPPKHWQTLGKLAAKLAKVLSTNEMYDTDVCLEWTGDKDNPFIAIEFKPQDTLQIARILSDHKRELVYDT
;
A
#
# COMPACT_ATOMS: atom_id res chain seq x y z
N MET A 1 -3.06 21.77 11.79
CA MET A 1 -3.18 20.38 11.32
C MET A 1 -4.53 19.86 11.75
N GLY A 2 -5.44 19.60 10.80
CA GLY A 2 -6.71 18.94 11.12
C GLY A 2 -6.42 17.48 11.44
N LYS A 3 -6.94 16.96 12.55
CA LYS A 3 -6.86 15.53 12.82
C LYS A 3 -7.80 14.82 11.86
N HIS A 4 -7.28 13.94 11.03
CA HIS A 4 -8.09 13.04 10.22
C HIS A 4 -8.90 12.13 11.14
N ARG A 5 -10.12 11.78 10.71
CA ARG A 5 -10.95 10.84 11.45
C ARG A 5 -10.35 9.45 11.29
N GLN A 6 -10.12 8.75 12.39
CA GLN A 6 -9.56 7.40 12.35
C GLN A 6 -10.65 6.34 12.54
N VAL A 7 -10.51 5.23 11.81
CA VAL A 7 -11.41 4.07 11.86
C VAL A 7 -10.62 2.78 12.13
N PRO A 8 -11.18 1.83 12.90
CA PRO A 8 -10.57 0.54 13.09
C PRO A 8 -10.72 -0.30 11.81
N ILE A 9 -9.63 -0.93 11.36
CA ILE A 9 -9.64 -1.85 10.21
C ILE A 9 -9.33 -3.30 10.59
N LYS A 10 -8.63 -3.51 11.72
CA LYS A 10 -8.41 -4.81 12.40
C LYS A 10 -8.44 -4.54 13.91
N VAL A 11 -8.57 -5.60 14.72
CA VAL A 11 -8.83 -5.53 16.18
C VAL A 11 -7.94 -4.53 16.95
N ASN A 12 -6.71 -4.28 16.48
CA ASN A 12 -5.74 -3.39 17.12
C ASN A 12 -5.14 -2.30 16.20
N THR A 13 -5.78 -1.96 15.07
CA THR A 13 -5.20 -1.03 14.09
C THR A 13 -6.22 0.03 13.64
N PHE A 14 -5.90 1.29 13.92
CA PHE A 14 -6.63 2.47 13.46
C PHE A 14 -5.89 3.12 12.30
N VAL A 15 -6.63 3.53 11.27
CA VAL A 15 -6.10 4.28 10.13
C VAL A 15 -7.04 5.42 9.78
N ASP A 16 -6.55 6.40 9.03
CA ASP A 16 -7.37 7.51 8.54
C ASP A 16 -8.52 6.97 7.67
N GLU A 17 -9.75 7.46 7.92
CA GLU A 17 -10.98 7.00 7.26
C GLU A 17 -10.89 7.11 5.74
N GLY A 18 -10.25 8.18 5.25
CA GLY A 18 -10.09 8.43 3.82
C GLY A 18 -9.15 7.47 3.11
N ILE A 19 -8.26 6.75 3.81
CA ILE A 19 -7.36 5.74 3.21
C ILE A 19 -7.71 4.30 3.59
N ALA A 20 -8.62 4.12 4.56
CA ALA A 20 -9.03 2.82 5.07
C ALA A 20 -9.37 1.78 3.98
N PRO A 21 -10.05 2.12 2.86
CA PRO A 21 -10.35 1.14 1.80
C PRO A 21 -9.10 0.51 1.18
N VAL A 22 -8.05 1.31 0.92
CA VAL A 22 -6.79 0.79 0.35
C VAL A 22 -6.09 -0.10 1.36
N VAL A 23 -6.02 0.35 2.61
CA VAL A 23 -5.34 -0.40 3.68
C VAL A 23 -6.06 -1.73 3.96
N GLN A 24 -7.40 -1.76 3.92
CA GLN A 24 -8.19 -2.99 4.06
C GLN A 24 -7.87 -3.98 2.94
N VAL A 25 -7.93 -3.55 1.68
CA VAL A 25 -7.68 -4.43 0.53
C VAL A 25 -6.26 -4.98 0.55
N LEU A 26 -5.26 -4.15 0.87
CA LEU A 26 -3.88 -4.62 1.00
C LEU A 26 -3.75 -5.68 2.10
N ASN A 27 -4.38 -5.46 3.25
CA ASN A 27 -4.36 -6.38 4.38
C ASN A 27 -5.18 -7.68 4.19
N ASP A 28 -6.00 -7.74 3.14
CA ASP A 28 -6.74 -8.93 2.72
C ASP A 28 -5.93 -9.80 1.73
N ILE A 29 -4.83 -9.27 1.17
CA ILE A 29 -3.91 -10.03 0.34
C ILE A 29 -3.02 -10.88 1.26
N GLU A 30 -3.06 -12.19 1.08
CA GLU A 30 -2.27 -13.13 1.87
C GLU A 30 -0.77 -12.79 1.79
N GLY A 31 -0.12 -12.68 2.94
CA GLY A 31 1.29 -12.33 3.05
C GLY A 31 1.56 -10.82 3.19
N ILE A 32 0.63 -9.93 2.84
CA ILE A 32 0.81 -8.48 3.01
C ILE A 32 0.52 -8.04 4.45
N SER A 33 1.38 -7.18 4.98
CA SER A 33 1.16 -6.49 6.27
C SER A 33 1.47 -5.00 6.13
N THR A 34 0.48 -4.15 6.43
CA THR A 34 0.63 -2.69 6.37
C THR A 34 1.30 -2.15 7.64
N PHE A 35 2.31 -1.30 7.48
CA PHE A 35 3.12 -0.74 8.56
C PHE A 35 2.70 0.69 8.96
N SER A 36 2.49 1.57 7.98
CA SER A 36 2.15 2.97 8.19
C SER A 36 1.28 3.50 7.04
N SER A 37 0.38 4.44 7.32
CA SER A 37 -0.42 5.10 6.30
C SER A 37 -0.83 6.51 6.71
N CYS A 38 -1.12 7.35 5.71
CA CYS A 38 -1.68 8.69 5.88
C CYS A 38 -2.61 8.97 4.70
N GLU A 39 -3.80 9.53 4.94
CA GLU A 39 -4.72 9.90 3.85
C GLU A 39 -4.26 11.12 3.03
N GLY A 40 -3.23 11.84 3.49
CA GLY A 40 -2.77 13.08 2.85
C GLY A 40 -3.80 14.19 2.91
N ILE A 41 -3.60 15.25 2.11
CA ILE A 41 -4.53 16.39 2.05
C ILE A 41 -4.74 16.75 0.59
N LYS A 42 -6.01 16.71 0.14
CA LYS A 42 -6.37 17.00 -1.25
C LYS A 42 -5.75 18.31 -1.75
N GLY A 43 -4.96 18.21 -2.83
CA GLY A 43 -4.29 19.34 -3.49
C GLY A 43 -3.07 19.89 -2.74
N LYS A 44 -2.60 19.22 -1.68
CA LYS A 44 -1.44 19.64 -0.88
C LYS A 44 -0.45 18.52 -0.63
N GLU A 45 -0.95 17.36 -0.21
CA GLU A 45 -0.14 16.22 0.23
C GLU A 45 -0.71 14.94 -0.35
N HIS A 46 0.17 14.04 -0.80
CA HIS A 46 -0.22 12.73 -1.29
C HIS A 46 -0.62 11.81 -0.14
N ALA A 47 -1.56 10.91 -0.43
CA ALA A 47 -1.85 9.76 0.40
C ALA A 47 -0.71 8.74 0.24
N HIS A 48 -0.38 8.01 1.32
CA HIS A 48 0.62 6.95 1.25
C HIS A 48 0.25 5.74 2.10
N VAL A 49 0.66 4.55 1.65
CA VAL A 49 0.63 3.31 2.44
C VAL A 49 1.97 2.59 2.32
N TYR A 50 2.58 2.31 3.46
CA TYR A 50 3.77 1.47 3.60
C TYR A 50 3.38 0.06 4.02
N PHE A 51 3.89 -0.96 3.34
CA PHE A 51 3.62 -2.35 3.66
C PHE A 51 4.78 -3.27 3.27
N ASP A 52 4.78 -4.46 3.86
CA ASP A 52 5.72 -5.54 3.58
C ASP A 52 4.97 -6.82 3.16
N PHE A 53 5.71 -7.82 2.70
CA PHE A 53 5.24 -9.13 2.29
C PHE A 53 6.08 -10.26 2.94
N GLY A 54 5.43 -11.11 3.75
CA GLY A 54 6.04 -12.26 4.43
C GLY A 54 6.15 -12.11 5.95
N GLN A 55 6.39 -13.22 6.66
CA GLN A 55 6.32 -13.23 8.13
C GLN A 55 7.66 -13.27 8.89
N TYR A 56 8.81 -13.55 8.26
CA TYR A 56 10.06 -13.67 9.03
C TYR A 56 11.32 -13.29 8.22
N PRO A 57 12.25 -12.49 8.81
CA PRO A 57 13.58 -12.27 8.25
C PRO A 57 14.44 -13.57 8.29
N PRO A 58 15.51 -13.66 7.48
CA PRO A 58 16.07 -12.59 6.67
C PRO A 58 15.64 -12.66 5.18
N LYS A 59 15.63 -11.47 4.56
CA LYS A 59 15.53 -11.17 3.10
C LYS A 59 14.10 -10.98 2.60
N HIS A 60 13.92 -10.03 1.68
CA HIS A 60 13.47 -10.32 0.30
C HIS A 60 13.23 -9.07 -0.58
N TRP A 61 14.16 -8.09 -0.61
CA TRP A 61 14.01 -6.90 -1.47
C TRP A 61 13.76 -7.21 -2.96
N GLN A 62 14.26 -8.33 -3.47
CA GLN A 62 13.99 -8.79 -4.84
C GLN A 62 12.53 -9.24 -5.03
N THR A 63 11.97 -9.91 -4.03
CA THR A 63 10.57 -10.34 -4.00
C THR A 63 9.67 -9.12 -3.89
N LEU A 64 9.97 -8.22 -2.95
CA LEU A 64 9.28 -6.95 -2.81
C LEU A 64 9.39 -6.13 -4.09
N GLY A 65 10.54 -6.12 -4.74
CA GLY A 65 10.71 -5.46 -6.04
C GLY A 65 9.87 -6.08 -7.15
N LYS A 66 9.76 -7.42 -7.20
CA LYS A 66 8.84 -8.10 -8.13
C LYS A 66 7.38 -7.77 -7.82
N LEU A 67 7.00 -7.74 -6.55
CA LEU A 67 5.64 -7.38 -6.13
C LEU A 67 5.33 -5.92 -6.45
N ALA A 68 6.24 -5.00 -6.14
CA ALA A 68 6.16 -3.58 -6.49
C ALA A 68 6.03 -3.38 -8.01
N ALA A 69 6.82 -4.12 -8.81
CA ALA A 69 6.72 -4.06 -10.27
C ALA A 69 5.37 -4.61 -10.78
N LYS A 70 4.87 -5.71 -10.22
CA LYS A 70 3.52 -6.23 -10.53
C LYS A 70 2.44 -5.20 -10.19
N LEU A 71 2.54 -4.60 -9.01
CA LEU A 71 1.62 -3.58 -8.52
C LEU A 71 1.62 -2.34 -9.41
N ALA A 72 2.79 -1.82 -9.76
CA ALA A 72 2.94 -0.70 -10.69
C ALA A 72 2.33 -1.02 -12.06
N LYS A 73 2.53 -2.26 -12.55
CA LYS A 73 1.91 -2.72 -13.80
C LYS A 73 0.38 -2.77 -13.72
N VAL A 74 -0.18 -3.31 -12.62
CA VAL A 74 -1.63 -3.35 -12.39
C VAL A 74 -2.21 -1.94 -12.38
N LEU A 75 -1.59 -1.02 -11.64
CA LEU A 75 -2.05 0.37 -11.53
C LEU A 75 -1.96 1.11 -12.86
N SER A 76 -0.81 1.03 -13.56
CA SER A 76 -0.64 1.68 -14.87
C SER A 76 -1.56 1.12 -15.97
N THR A 77 -1.83 -0.18 -15.98
CA THR A 77 -2.77 -0.79 -16.95
C THR A 77 -4.22 -0.34 -16.70
N ASN A 78 -4.52 0.10 -15.48
CA ASN A 78 -5.81 0.67 -15.08
C ASN A 78 -5.78 2.21 -15.02
N GLU A 79 -4.87 2.83 -15.79
CA GLU A 79 -4.78 4.29 -15.99
C GLU A 79 -4.40 5.12 -14.75
N MET A 80 -3.85 4.49 -13.71
CA MET A 80 -3.36 5.18 -12.50
C MET A 80 -1.92 5.68 -12.70
N TYR A 81 -1.70 6.59 -13.64
CA TYR A 81 -0.36 7.07 -14.00
C TYR A 81 0.27 8.04 -13.00
N ASP A 82 -0.55 8.74 -12.20
CA ASP A 82 -0.10 9.66 -11.14
C ASP A 82 0.07 8.94 -9.79
N THR A 83 0.28 7.62 -9.80
CA THR A 83 0.52 6.79 -8.62
C THR A 83 1.94 6.25 -8.66
N ASP A 84 2.70 6.55 -7.61
CA ASP A 84 4.06 6.07 -7.45
C ASP A 84 4.06 4.78 -6.63
N VAL A 85 4.88 3.82 -7.07
CA VAL A 85 5.14 2.58 -6.33
C VAL A 85 6.64 2.46 -6.14
N CYS A 86 7.07 2.53 -4.88
CA CYS A 86 8.48 2.63 -4.51
C CYS A 86 8.89 1.49 -3.57
N LEU A 87 10.17 1.15 -3.58
CA LEU A 87 10.82 0.44 -2.47
C LEU A 87 11.53 1.47 -1.60
N GLU A 88 11.27 1.45 -0.31
CA GLU A 88 11.86 2.39 0.65
C GLU A 88 12.61 1.68 1.78
N TRP A 89 13.81 2.17 2.09
CA TRP A 89 14.65 1.66 3.17
C TRP A 89 14.65 2.62 4.34
N THR A 90 14.11 2.19 5.48
CA THR A 90 14.09 3.00 6.71
C THR A 90 15.29 2.64 7.59
N GLY A 91 16.48 3.13 7.25
CA GLY A 91 17.70 3.02 8.06
C GLY A 91 18.33 1.63 8.19
N ASP A 92 17.55 0.55 8.01
CA ASP A 92 17.99 -0.83 7.87
C ASP A 92 18.10 -1.18 6.38
N LYS A 93 19.26 -1.73 5.96
CA LYS A 93 19.57 -2.02 4.54
C LYS A 93 18.91 -3.30 4.04
N ASP A 94 18.49 -4.18 4.94
CA ASP A 94 18.05 -5.53 4.56
C ASP A 94 16.52 -5.67 4.49
N ASN A 95 15.78 -4.69 5.03
CA ASN A 95 14.33 -4.74 5.20
C ASN A 95 13.65 -3.48 4.59
N PRO A 96 13.50 -3.41 3.26
CA PRO A 96 12.70 -2.35 2.64
C PRO A 96 11.20 -2.60 2.81
N PHE A 97 10.42 -1.53 2.66
CA PHE A 97 8.97 -1.58 2.49
C PHE A 97 8.59 -1.25 1.05
N ILE A 98 7.40 -1.66 0.63
CA ILE A 98 6.74 -1.07 -0.52
C ILE A 98 5.95 0.14 -0.05
N ALA A 99 6.09 1.26 -0.76
CA ALA A 99 5.27 2.45 -0.62
C ALA A 99 4.40 2.62 -1.85
N ILE A 100 3.11 2.91 -1.67
CA ILE A 100 2.24 3.42 -2.73
C ILE A 100 1.88 4.86 -2.36
N GLU A 101 2.20 5.80 -3.24
CA GLU A 101 1.85 7.22 -3.08
C GLU A 101 0.91 7.67 -4.19
N PHE A 102 -0.15 8.39 -3.84
CA PHE A 102 -1.19 8.78 -4.79
C PHE A 102 -1.96 10.02 -4.32
N LYS A 103 -2.75 10.61 -5.20
CA LYS A 103 -3.60 11.74 -4.83
C LYS A 103 -4.78 11.24 -3.97
N PRO A 104 -5.12 11.88 -2.84
CA PRO A 104 -6.15 11.37 -1.92
C PRO A 104 -7.51 11.07 -2.57
N GLN A 105 -7.90 11.82 -3.61
CA GLN A 105 -9.15 11.58 -4.33
C GLN A 105 -9.21 10.23 -5.07
N ASP A 106 -8.08 9.58 -5.32
CA ASP A 106 -7.98 8.35 -6.10
C ASP A 106 -8.14 7.09 -5.22
N THR A 107 -8.25 7.25 -3.89
CA THR A 107 -8.33 6.16 -2.92
C THR A 107 -9.31 5.06 -3.32
N LEU A 108 -10.56 5.42 -3.64
CA LEU A 108 -11.60 4.43 -3.94
C LEU A 108 -11.31 3.67 -5.24
N GLN A 109 -10.75 4.35 -6.24
CA GLN A 109 -10.37 3.73 -7.50
C GLN A 109 -9.20 2.77 -7.30
N ILE A 110 -8.17 3.17 -6.55
CA ILE A 110 -7.04 2.31 -6.21
C ILE A 110 -7.52 1.09 -5.43
N ALA A 111 -8.31 1.27 -4.37
CA ALA A 111 -8.84 0.17 -3.58
C ALA A 111 -9.62 -0.83 -4.44
N ARG A 112 -10.44 -0.34 -5.39
CA ARG A 112 -11.17 -1.19 -6.34
C ARG A 112 -10.22 -1.97 -7.25
N ILE A 113 -9.25 -1.32 -7.87
CA ILE A 113 -8.27 -1.97 -8.75
C ILE A 113 -7.51 -3.06 -7.98
N LEU A 114 -7.01 -2.75 -6.78
CA LEU A 114 -6.31 -3.72 -5.95
C LEU A 114 -7.19 -4.91 -5.57
N SER A 115 -8.48 -4.66 -5.29
CA SER A 115 -9.44 -5.73 -4.97
C SER A 115 -9.69 -6.65 -6.16
N ASP A 116 -9.85 -6.07 -7.36
CA ASP A 116 -10.10 -6.82 -8.60
C ASP A 116 -8.89 -7.67 -9.00
N HIS A 117 -7.67 -7.19 -8.70
CA HIS A 117 -6.41 -7.86 -9.03
C HIS A 117 -5.75 -8.58 -7.85
N LYS A 118 -6.43 -8.74 -6.71
CA LYS A 118 -5.84 -9.29 -5.48
C LYS A 118 -5.12 -10.62 -5.66
N ARG A 119 -5.63 -11.49 -6.55
CA ARG A 119 -5.04 -12.80 -6.86
C ARG A 119 -3.70 -12.70 -7.60
N GLU A 120 -3.52 -11.69 -8.44
CA GLU A 120 -2.27 -11.47 -9.18
C GLU A 120 -1.16 -10.91 -8.27
N LEU A 121 -1.59 -10.27 -7.19
CA LEU A 121 -0.74 -9.67 -6.16
C LEU A 121 -0.38 -10.66 -5.04
N VAL A 122 -1.03 -11.83 -4.98
CA VAL A 122 -0.53 -12.94 -4.16
C VAL A 122 0.80 -13.41 -4.76
N TYR A 123 1.80 -13.58 -3.89
CA TYR A 123 3.07 -14.15 -4.33
C TYR A 123 2.96 -15.66 -4.43
N ASP A 124 3.32 -16.22 -5.59
CA ASP A 124 3.44 -17.67 -5.77
C ASP A 124 4.59 -18.18 -4.88
N THR A 125 4.26 -18.93 -3.84
CA THR A 125 5.22 -19.58 -2.93
C THR A 125 6.05 -20.64 -3.64
#